data_AF-A0AAD7FG44-F1
#
_entry.id   AF-A0AAD7FG44-F1
#
_cell.length_a   1.000
_cell.length_b   1.000
_cell.length_c   1.000
_cell.angle_alpha   90.00
_cell.angle_beta   90.00
_cell.angle_gamma   90.00
#
_symmetry.space_group_name_H-M   'P 1'
#
loop_
_entity.id
_entity.type
_entity.pdbx_description
1 polymer ?
#
loop_
_entity_poly.entity_id
_entity_poly.type
_entity_poly.pdbx_seq_one_letter_code
_entity_poly.pdbx_strand_id
1 'polypeptide(L)'
;MTEDAYRAIPLAGEALIDPEKWDREWETMLRSPHLSGPNGPPFCFKHILTQHRTRPGYTAHGLAAYPTLLSSTCAMQRNMTQDALSYIASQNLDEQWMDASPDERRKHILGAMASVCSKARNLNEARAYCVPELRLSRLRLNGKIFLDLLRSAMIDDITYIPNKPRYISHSMWDSFAPEQEARNTTDEEKLALAELMVLRTKLICYVLHFTLRSFLGLEPPPLQLIKTDHKPEKIDPDTKAMHETIQKHAFGPEEAKKRRQLEVSSAKARISQRLGSCSYMGCHQMEVEGGRKFSRCGACFVKLERQVLYCSQKCQKADWKLRHKAVCGKPLTFDDISTLPEHPANKRGDVSKPEKPADNFFANWDLESGVISLKFPL
;
A
#
# COMPACT_ATOMS: atom_id res chain seq x y z
N MET A 1 -6.48 -21.97 -13.20
CA MET A 1 -5.36 -21.12 -13.64
C MET A 1 -4.06 -21.77 -13.22
N THR A 2 -3.22 -22.11 -14.19
CA THR A 2 -1.83 -22.49 -13.93
C THR A 2 -1.11 -21.29 -13.31
N GLU A 3 0.03 -21.51 -12.65
CA GLU A 3 0.87 -20.43 -12.13
C GLU A 3 1.15 -19.33 -13.20
N ASP A 4 0.99 -19.65 -14.51
CA ASP A 4 1.17 -18.79 -15.71
C ASP A 4 0.52 -17.42 -15.64
N ALA A 5 -0.67 -17.27 -15.06
CA ALA A 5 -1.36 -15.99 -15.11
C ALA A 5 -0.85 -14.95 -14.09
N TYR A 6 -0.31 -15.36 -12.94
CA TYR A 6 0.35 -14.41 -12.02
C TYR A 6 1.73 -13.99 -12.51
N ARG A 7 2.30 -14.77 -13.45
CA ARG A 7 3.62 -14.51 -14.02
C ARG A 7 3.61 -13.38 -15.06
N ALA A 8 2.41 -12.92 -15.44
CA ALA A 8 2.16 -11.80 -16.35
C ALA A 8 1.82 -10.47 -15.66
N ILE A 9 2.00 -10.35 -14.33
CA ILE A 9 1.78 -9.05 -13.66
C ILE A 9 2.71 -8.00 -14.30
N PRO A 10 2.14 -6.88 -14.81
CA PRO A 10 2.94 -5.78 -15.36
C PRO A 10 3.88 -5.22 -14.29
N LEU A 11 5.13 -4.92 -14.66
CA LEU A 11 6.12 -4.50 -13.68
C LEU A 11 5.79 -3.10 -13.18
N ALA A 12 5.94 -2.88 -11.86
CA ALA A 12 5.75 -1.57 -11.27
C ALA A 12 6.68 -0.50 -11.91
N GLY A 13 7.90 -0.90 -12.30
CA GLY A 13 8.85 -0.01 -12.97
C GLY A 13 8.40 0.47 -14.36
N GLU A 14 7.58 -0.30 -15.06
CA GLU A 14 7.06 0.07 -16.39
C GLU A 14 5.97 1.14 -16.30
N ALA A 15 5.29 1.23 -15.17
CA ALA A 15 4.12 2.09 -15.00
C ALA A 15 4.42 3.57 -15.26
N LEU A 16 5.63 4.06 -14.93
CA LEU A 16 6.05 5.44 -15.23
C LEU A 16 6.75 5.60 -16.58
N ILE A 17 7.27 4.52 -17.15
CA ILE A 17 8.02 4.54 -18.42
C ILE A 17 7.05 4.61 -19.60
N ASP A 18 6.05 3.73 -19.59
CA ASP A 18 4.98 3.67 -20.59
C ASP A 18 3.66 3.31 -19.88
N PRO A 19 2.99 4.32 -19.24
CA PRO A 19 1.76 4.11 -18.51
C PRO A 19 0.67 3.45 -19.36
N GLU A 20 0.62 3.81 -20.63
CA GLU A 20 -0.36 3.35 -21.62
C GLU A 20 -0.19 1.86 -21.92
N LYS A 21 1.03 1.41 -22.20
CA LYS A 21 1.33 -0.02 -22.38
C LYS A 21 1.10 -0.81 -21.09
N TRP A 22 1.62 -0.31 -19.96
CA TRP A 22 1.44 -0.92 -18.65
C TRP A 22 -0.04 -1.12 -18.29
N ASP A 23 -0.88 -0.12 -18.56
CA ASP A 23 -2.32 -0.21 -18.35
C ASP A 23 -3.00 -1.21 -19.27
N ARG A 24 -2.63 -1.26 -20.56
CA ARG A 24 -3.15 -2.26 -21.51
C ARG A 24 -2.83 -3.69 -21.07
N GLU A 25 -1.64 -3.94 -20.55
CA GLU A 25 -1.25 -5.25 -20.02
C GLU A 25 -2.10 -5.62 -18.79
N TRP A 26 -2.31 -4.67 -17.88
CA TRP A 26 -3.23 -4.85 -16.75
C TRP A 26 -4.66 -5.15 -17.22
N GLU A 27 -5.23 -4.33 -18.11
CA GLU A 27 -6.59 -4.54 -18.63
C GLU A 27 -6.75 -5.87 -19.39
N THR A 28 -5.68 -6.38 -19.99
CA THR A 28 -5.66 -7.72 -20.61
C THR A 28 -5.72 -8.79 -19.52
N MET A 29 -4.89 -8.69 -18.49
CA MET A 29 -4.87 -9.64 -17.37
C MET A 29 -6.18 -9.62 -16.57
N LEU A 30 -6.75 -8.43 -16.29
CA LEU A 30 -7.99 -8.28 -15.53
C LEU A 30 -9.24 -8.82 -16.26
N ARG A 31 -9.16 -9.05 -17.58
CA ARG A 31 -10.19 -9.75 -18.36
C ARG A 31 -10.15 -11.27 -18.20
N SER A 32 -9.11 -11.82 -17.57
CA SER A 32 -9.03 -13.25 -17.27
C SER A 32 -10.24 -13.70 -16.44
N PRO A 33 -10.87 -14.84 -16.76
CA PRO A 33 -11.98 -15.41 -15.98
C PRO A 33 -11.66 -15.70 -14.51
N HIS A 34 -10.37 -15.71 -14.15
CA HIS A 34 -9.91 -15.97 -12.80
C HIS A 34 -9.79 -14.71 -11.93
N LEU A 35 -9.61 -13.54 -12.55
CA LEU A 35 -9.58 -12.25 -11.87
C LEU A 35 -10.89 -11.49 -12.03
N SER A 36 -11.62 -11.75 -13.10
CA SER A 36 -12.96 -11.22 -13.32
C SER A 36 -14.03 -12.10 -12.68
N GLY A 37 -15.12 -11.47 -12.25
CA GLY A 37 -16.27 -12.18 -11.68
C GLY A 37 -16.01 -12.79 -10.29
N PRO A 38 -16.90 -13.68 -9.83
CA PRO A 38 -16.93 -14.16 -8.44
C PRO A 38 -15.68 -14.96 -8.03
N ASN A 39 -14.87 -15.41 -8.99
CA ASN A 39 -13.63 -16.13 -8.72
C ASN A 39 -12.43 -15.22 -8.39
N GLY A 40 -12.54 -13.91 -8.65
CA GLY A 40 -11.47 -12.95 -8.40
C GLY A 40 -11.02 -12.93 -6.93
N PRO A 41 -11.93 -12.68 -5.96
CA PRO A 41 -11.56 -12.62 -4.55
C PRO A 41 -10.91 -13.89 -3.99
N PRO A 42 -11.46 -15.10 -4.19
CA PRO A 42 -10.80 -16.34 -3.75
C PRO A 42 -9.41 -16.53 -4.37
N PHE A 43 -9.26 -16.17 -5.65
CA PHE A 43 -7.98 -16.29 -6.33
C PHE A 43 -6.90 -15.37 -5.72
N CYS A 44 -7.25 -14.11 -5.49
CA CYS A 44 -6.36 -13.13 -4.88
C CYS A 44 -5.98 -13.52 -3.44
N PHE A 45 -6.94 -14.02 -2.66
CA PHE A 45 -6.70 -14.54 -1.31
C PHE A 45 -5.72 -15.71 -1.33
N LYS A 46 -5.95 -16.71 -2.20
CA LYS A 46 -5.04 -17.87 -2.34
C LYS A 46 -3.63 -17.42 -2.70
N HIS A 47 -3.49 -16.39 -3.53
CA HIS A 47 -2.17 -15.86 -3.88
C HIS A 47 -1.43 -15.32 -2.65
N ILE A 48 -2.05 -14.41 -1.89
CA ILE A 48 -1.42 -13.83 -0.68
C ILE A 48 -1.13 -14.94 0.35
N LEU A 49 -2.08 -15.85 0.57
CA LEU A 49 -1.90 -16.98 1.49
C LEU A 49 -0.72 -17.88 1.08
N THR A 50 -0.52 -18.10 -0.22
CA THR A 50 0.63 -18.84 -0.73
C THR A 50 1.94 -18.13 -0.39
N GLN A 51 1.99 -16.79 -0.46
CA GLN A 51 3.17 -16.03 -0.04
C GLN A 51 3.48 -16.23 1.45
N HIS A 52 2.47 -16.20 2.32
CA HIS A 52 2.62 -16.48 3.76
C HIS A 52 3.10 -17.90 4.05
N ARG A 53 2.59 -18.90 3.32
CA ARG A 53 2.93 -20.32 3.55
C ARG A 53 4.29 -20.74 2.99
N THR A 54 4.75 -20.13 1.90
CA THR A 54 5.95 -20.58 1.17
C THR A 54 7.22 -19.83 1.55
N ARG A 55 7.09 -18.69 2.24
CA ARG A 55 8.23 -17.86 2.63
C ARG A 55 8.42 -17.94 4.14
N PRO A 56 9.53 -18.49 4.63
CA PRO A 56 9.84 -18.46 6.06
C PRO A 56 9.75 -17.03 6.61
N GLY A 57 9.35 -16.89 7.87
CA GLY A 57 9.26 -15.58 8.54
C GLY A 57 8.22 -14.58 7.99
N TYR A 58 7.59 -14.85 6.84
CA TYR A 58 6.73 -13.88 6.13
C TYR A 58 5.47 -13.55 6.93
N THR A 59 4.84 -14.54 7.56
CA THR A 59 3.70 -14.33 8.46
C THR A 59 4.09 -13.45 9.65
N ALA A 60 5.21 -13.72 10.31
CA ALA A 60 5.67 -12.92 11.46
C ALA A 60 5.97 -11.47 11.06
N HIS A 61 6.55 -11.26 9.87
CA HIS A 61 6.75 -9.94 9.30
C HIS A 61 5.43 -9.24 8.96
N GLY A 62 4.50 -9.94 8.32
CA GLY A 62 3.20 -9.41 7.96
C GLY A 62 2.41 -9.01 9.21
N LEU A 63 2.39 -9.84 10.25
CA LEU A 63 1.79 -9.50 11.55
C LEU A 63 2.42 -8.23 12.16
N ALA A 64 3.74 -8.05 12.04
CA ALA A 64 4.42 -6.85 12.51
C ALA A 64 4.13 -5.60 11.65
N ALA A 65 3.97 -5.76 10.34
CA ALA A 65 3.75 -4.67 9.39
C ALA A 65 2.27 -4.26 9.30
N TYR A 66 1.34 -5.18 9.57
CA TYR A 66 -0.09 -4.99 9.38
C TYR A 66 -0.68 -3.80 10.15
N PRO A 67 -0.37 -3.56 11.45
CA PRO A 67 -0.87 -2.38 12.16
C PRO A 67 -0.49 -1.06 11.48
N THR A 68 0.70 -1.00 10.91
CA THR A 68 1.18 0.19 10.19
C THR A 68 0.51 0.31 8.82
N LEU A 69 0.30 -0.80 8.12
CA LEU A 69 -0.51 -0.84 6.89
C LEU A 69 -1.95 -0.35 7.14
N LEU A 70 -2.60 -0.85 8.20
CA LEU A 70 -3.96 -0.47 8.60
C LEU A 70 -4.05 1.03 8.93
N SER A 71 -3.25 1.49 9.89
CA SER A 71 -3.27 2.89 10.34
C SER A 71 -2.91 3.89 9.25
N SER A 72 -1.91 3.59 8.40
CA SER A 72 -1.59 4.45 7.24
C SER A 72 -2.71 4.48 6.20
N THR A 73 -3.49 3.41 6.06
CA THR A 73 -4.66 3.37 5.17
C THR A 73 -5.77 4.26 5.70
N CYS A 74 -6.08 4.17 7.00
CA CYS A 74 -7.05 5.06 7.64
C CYS A 74 -6.64 6.53 7.56
N ALA A 75 -5.37 6.84 7.82
CA ALA A 75 -4.85 8.20 7.71
C ALA A 75 -4.96 8.74 6.28
N MET A 76 -4.61 7.92 5.28
CA MET A 76 -4.78 8.27 3.86
C MET A 76 -6.25 8.53 3.52
N GLN A 77 -7.17 7.64 3.91
CA GLN A 77 -8.60 7.80 3.65
C GLN A 77 -9.17 9.10 4.26
N ARG A 78 -8.74 9.44 5.49
CA ARG A 78 -9.10 10.70 6.15
C ARG A 78 -8.55 11.93 5.42
N ASN A 79 -7.28 11.90 5.01
CA ASN A 79 -6.67 13.00 4.26
C ASN A 79 -7.32 13.20 2.89
N MET A 80 -7.58 12.12 2.16
CA MET A 80 -8.32 12.15 0.90
C MET A 80 -9.71 12.75 1.10
N THR A 81 -10.43 12.34 2.16
CA THR A 81 -11.76 12.88 2.47
C THR A 81 -11.71 14.38 2.76
N GLN A 82 -10.73 14.82 3.55
CA GLN A 82 -10.56 16.24 3.88
C GLN A 82 -10.29 17.08 2.62
N ASP A 83 -9.40 16.62 1.74
CA ASP A 83 -9.11 17.27 0.46
C ASP A 83 -10.37 17.31 -0.42
N ALA A 84 -11.04 16.17 -0.59
CA ALA A 84 -12.27 16.07 -1.39
C ALA A 84 -13.38 17.01 -0.89
N LEU A 85 -13.65 17.06 0.41
CA LEU A 85 -14.64 17.97 1.00
C LEU A 85 -14.27 19.43 0.77
N SER A 86 -13.00 19.79 0.94
CA SER A 86 -12.52 21.14 0.68
C SER A 86 -12.80 21.56 -0.76
N TYR A 87 -12.54 20.68 -1.73
CA TYR A 87 -12.71 21.01 -3.16
C TYR A 87 -14.16 20.94 -3.63
N ILE A 88 -14.97 20.02 -3.10
CA ILE A 88 -16.42 20.01 -3.33
C ILE A 88 -17.03 21.32 -2.85
N ALA A 89 -16.64 21.80 -1.66
CA ALA A 89 -17.21 23.01 -1.08
C ALA A 89 -16.71 24.31 -1.71
N SER A 90 -15.44 24.37 -2.15
CA SER A 90 -14.80 25.64 -2.56
C SER A 90 -14.58 25.78 -4.07
N GLN A 91 -14.62 24.69 -4.84
CA GLN A 91 -14.20 24.70 -6.25
C GLN A 91 -15.18 24.02 -7.20
N ASN A 92 -16.42 23.72 -6.78
CA ASN A 92 -17.40 23.03 -7.64
C ASN A 92 -16.80 21.77 -8.32
N LEU A 93 -16.04 20.96 -7.58
CA LEU A 93 -15.31 19.80 -8.11
C LEU A 93 -16.20 18.92 -9.00
N ASP A 94 -17.45 18.69 -8.57
CA ASP A 94 -18.39 17.84 -9.28
C ASP A 94 -18.68 18.38 -10.69
N GLU A 95 -18.95 19.68 -10.83
CA GLU A 95 -19.24 20.32 -12.12
C GLU A 95 -18.00 20.28 -13.03
N GLN A 96 -16.85 20.72 -12.52
CA GLN A 96 -15.59 20.74 -13.30
C GLN A 96 -15.20 19.33 -13.79
N TRP A 97 -15.33 18.32 -12.93
CA TRP A 97 -14.99 16.94 -13.30
C TRP A 97 -15.98 16.33 -14.29
N MET A 98 -17.26 16.70 -14.19
CA MET A 98 -18.29 16.26 -15.14
C MET A 98 -18.09 16.90 -16.52
N ASP A 99 -17.71 18.19 -16.55
CA ASP A 99 -17.41 18.95 -17.75
C ASP A 99 -16.10 18.54 -18.44
N ALA A 100 -15.15 18.00 -17.67
CA ALA A 100 -13.89 17.47 -18.20
C ALA A 100 -14.14 16.39 -19.26
N SER A 101 -13.37 16.45 -20.35
CA SER A 101 -13.49 15.47 -21.44
C SER A 101 -13.08 14.06 -20.99
N PRO A 102 -13.55 12.99 -21.65
CA PRO A 102 -13.09 11.63 -21.35
C PRO A 102 -11.57 11.45 -21.44
N ASP A 103 -10.89 12.19 -22.34
CA ASP A 103 -9.44 12.11 -22.50
C ASP A 103 -8.68 12.87 -21.41
N GLU A 104 -9.22 14.00 -20.95
CA GLU A 104 -8.71 14.71 -19.78
C GLU A 104 -8.83 13.86 -18.51
N ARG A 105 -10.02 13.28 -18.25
CA ARG A 105 -10.22 12.34 -17.14
C ARG A 105 -9.26 11.16 -17.25
N ARG A 106 -9.11 10.58 -18.46
CA ARG A 106 -8.16 9.49 -18.72
C ARG A 106 -6.75 9.86 -18.27
N LYS A 107 -6.25 11.03 -18.69
CA LYS A 107 -4.89 11.50 -18.37
C LYS A 107 -4.64 11.50 -16.86
N HIS A 108 -5.56 12.08 -16.08
CA HIS A 108 -5.41 12.18 -14.62
C HIS A 108 -5.57 10.83 -13.90
N ILE A 109 -6.49 9.98 -14.35
CA ILE A 109 -6.68 8.64 -13.79
C ILE A 109 -5.46 7.76 -14.08
N LEU A 110 -5.02 7.70 -15.34
CA LEU A 110 -3.88 6.87 -15.73
C LEU A 110 -2.59 7.34 -15.03
N GLY A 111 -2.34 8.66 -15.01
CA GLY A 111 -1.20 9.25 -14.31
C GLY A 111 -1.18 8.90 -12.82
N ALA A 112 -2.33 8.96 -12.15
CA ALA A 112 -2.48 8.55 -10.75
C ALA A 112 -2.21 7.06 -10.54
N MET A 113 -2.82 6.18 -11.34
CA MET A 113 -2.60 4.74 -11.25
C MET A 113 -1.13 4.37 -11.44
N ALA A 114 -0.48 4.93 -12.46
CA ALA A 114 0.93 4.71 -12.74
C ALA A 114 1.85 5.20 -11.61
N SER A 115 1.58 6.41 -11.10
CA SER A 115 2.32 7.02 -9.99
C SER A 115 2.22 6.18 -8.72
N VAL A 116 1.03 5.74 -8.34
CA VAL A 116 0.82 4.94 -7.13
C VAL A 116 1.42 3.54 -7.27
N CYS A 117 1.17 2.86 -8.39
CA CYS A 117 1.63 1.48 -8.59
C CYS A 117 3.15 1.38 -8.75
N SER A 118 3.80 2.38 -9.34
CA SER A 118 5.27 2.39 -9.46
C SER A 118 6.01 2.47 -8.12
N LYS A 119 5.36 3.05 -7.10
CA LYS A 119 6.00 3.40 -5.82
C LYS A 119 6.06 2.23 -4.85
N ALA A 120 5.15 1.28 -4.95
CA ALA A 120 5.14 0.10 -4.10
C ALA A 120 4.64 -1.13 -4.86
N ARG A 121 5.43 -2.21 -4.83
CA ARG A 121 5.11 -3.47 -5.53
C ARG A 121 3.78 -4.06 -5.08
N ASN A 122 3.50 -4.05 -3.78
CA ASN A 122 2.23 -4.54 -3.24
C ASN A 122 1.03 -3.69 -3.67
N LEU A 123 1.19 -2.38 -3.91
CA LEU A 123 0.14 -1.54 -4.49
C LEU A 123 -0.07 -1.84 -5.97
N ASN A 124 0.99 -2.11 -6.74
CA ASN A 124 0.85 -2.60 -8.11
C ASN A 124 0.09 -3.94 -8.14
N GLU A 125 0.51 -4.92 -7.34
CA GLU A 125 -0.16 -6.23 -7.24
C GLU A 125 -1.63 -6.08 -6.76
N ALA A 126 -1.91 -5.13 -5.86
CA ALA A 126 -3.26 -4.87 -5.37
C ALA A 126 -4.25 -4.40 -6.43
N ARG A 127 -3.78 -3.98 -7.61
CA ARG A 127 -4.66 -3.68 -8.74
C ARG A 127 -5.48 -4.90 -9.17
N ALA A 128 -4.97 -6.12 -8.96
CA ALA A 128 -5.73 -7.35 -9.16
C ALA A 128 -6.94 -7.49 -8.22
N TYR A 129 -6.95 -6.78 -7.08
CA TYR A 129 -8.02 -6.82 -6.08
C TYR A 129 -9.12 -5.80 -6.38
N CYS A 130 -8.80 -4.80 -7.22
CA CYS A 130 -9.63 -3.66 -7.53
C CYS A 130 -10.26 -3.73 -8.94
N VAL A 131 -10.44 -4.95 -9.49
CA VAL A 131 -11.04 -5.15 -10.83
C VAL A 131 -12.37 -4.42 -11.02
N PRO A 132 -13.29 -4.37 -10.04
CA PRO A 132 -14.52 -3.63 -10.22
C PRO A 132 -14.32 -2.12 -10.22
N GLU A 133 -13.43 -1.60 -9.38
CA GLU A 133 -13.33 -0.17 -9.09
C GLU A 133 -12.34 0.55 -9.99
N LEU A 134 -11.17 -0.05 -10.25
CA LEU A 134 -10.01 0.62 -10.84
C LEU A 134 -9.73 0.15 -12.27
N ARG A 135 -10.72 0.30 -13.15
CA ARG A 135 -10.55 0.13 -14.59
C ARG A 135 -10.57 1.47 -15.30
N LEU A 136 -9.50 1.78 -16.02
CA LEU A 136 -9.37 3.06 -16.71
C LEU A 136 -10.49 3.26 -17.73
N SER A 137 -10.86 2.18 -18.43
CA SER A 137 -11.97 2.16 -19.38
C SER A 137 -13.32 2.52 -18.76
N ARG A 138 -13.52 2.23 -17.47
CA ARG A 138 -14.76 2.52 -16.73
C ARG A 138 -14.73 3.92 -16.13
N LEU A 139 -13.64 4.28 -15.44
CA LEU A 139 -13.54 5.53 -14.68
C LEU A 139 -13.57 6.79 -15.57
N ARG A 140 -13.11 6.71 -16.82
CA ARG A 140 -13.03 7.88 -17.72
C ARG A 140 -14.33 8.30 -18.41
N LEU A 141 -15.35 7.42 -18.47
CA LEU A 141 -16.45 7.56 -19.43
C LEU A 141 -17.33 8.79 -19.16
N ASN A 142 -18.03 8.83 -18.03
CA ASN A 142 -19.06 9.84 -17.76
C ASN A 142 -18.76 10.72 -16.53
N GLY A 143 -17.57 10.59 -15.93
CA GLY A 143 -17.18 11.32 -14.71
C GLY A 143 -17.86 10.83 -13.44
N LYS A 144 -19.17 10.54 -13.49
CA LYS A 144 -20.00 10.13 -12.34
C LYS A 144 -19.45 8.90 -11.62
N ILE A 145 -18.96 7.90 -12.36
CA ILE A 145 -18.41 6.68 -11.75
C ILE A 145 -17.24 6.99 -10.81
N PHE A 146 -16.36 7.92 -11.19
CA PHE A 146 -15.26 8.35 -10.33
C PHE A 146 -15.78 9.09 -9.08
N LEU A 147 -16.75 10.01 -9.23
CA LEU A 147 -17.31 10.76 -8.11
C LEU A 147 -18.08 9.85 -7.14
N ASP A 148 -18.84 8.88 -7.64
CA ASP A 148 -19.52 7.88 -6.82
C ASP A 148 -18.51 7.04 -6.02
N LEU A 149 -17.42 6.60 -6.68
CA LEU A 149 -16.35 5.86 -6.02
C LEU A 149 -15.65 6.73 -4.97
N LEU A 150 -15.36 8.00 -5.27
CA LEU A 150 -14.77 8.95 -4.33
C LEU A 150 -15.64 9.08 -3.08
N ARG A 151 -16.94 9.36 -3.23
CA ARG A 151 -17.88 9.48 -2.11
C ARG A 151 -18.01 8.18 -1.32
N SER A 152 -18.00 7.02 -2.00
CA SER A 152 -18.06 5.72 -1.31
C SER A 152 -16.83 5.44 -0.44
N ALA A 153 -15.67 6.01 -0.80
CA ALA A 153 -14.42 5.88 -0.08
C ALA A 153 -14.22 6.96 1.00
N MET A 154 -15.07 7.99 1.05
CA MET A 154 -15.00 9.04 2.06
C MET A 154 -15.50 8.56 3.42
N ILE A 155 -14.91 9.09 4.49
CA ILE A 155 -15.36 8.84 5.87
C ILE A 155 -16.28 9.96 6.35
N ASP A 156 -17.16 9.64 7.31
CA ASP A 156 -18.19 10.58 7.76
C ASP A 156 -17.62 11.65 8.73
N ASP A 157 -16.64 11.27 9.56
CA ASP A 157 -15.99 12.17 10.51
C ASP A 157 -14.48 12.31 10.23
N ILE A 158 -14.06 13.51 9.82
CA ILE A 158 -12.66 13.85 9.52
C ILE A 158 -11.90 14.43 10.72
N THR A 159 -12.55 14.60 11.88
CA THR A 159 -11.96 15.17 13.10
C THR A 159 -11.01 14.21 13.79
N TYR A 160 -11.13 12.91 13.51
CA TYR A 160 -10.21 11.86 13.95
C TYR A 160 -9.82 10.93 12.79
N ILE A 161 -8.80 10.10 13.01
CA ILE A 161 -8.42 9.03 12.07
C ILE A 161 -9.06 7.74 12.57
N PRO A 162 -9.88 7.06 11.76
CA PRO A 162 -10.52 5.84 12.19
C PRO A 162 -9.49 4.74 12.42
N ASN A 163 -9.82 3.79 13.29
CA ASN A 163 -8.98 2.62 13.56
C ASN A 163 -9.14 1.52 12.50
N LYS A 164 -10.27 1.51 11.79
CA LYS A 164 -10.56 0.63 10.65
C LYS A 164 -10.89 1.48 9.43
N PRO A 165 -10.39 1.12 8.24
CA PRO A 165 -10.75 1.85 7.04
C PRO A 165 -12.20 1.53 6.67
N ARG A 166 -12.87 2.48 6.02
CA ARG A 166 -14.14 2.22 5.34
C ARG A 166 -13.83 1.38 4.09
N TYR A 167 -14.14 0.09 4.14
CA TYR A 167 -13.98 -0.79 2.98
C TYR A 167 -15.00 -0.42 1.90
N ILE A 168 -14.54 -0.36 0.64
CA ILE A 168 -15.39 -0.05 -0.50
C ILE A 168 -16.26 -1.28 -0.81
N SER A 169 -17.58 -1.14 -0.67
CA SER A 169 -18.55 -2.22 -0.94
C SER A 169 -18.51 -2.64 -2.40
N HIS A 170 -18.58 -3.95 -2.60
CA HIS A 170 -18.77 -4.56 -3.91
C HIS A 170 -19.30 -5.99 -3.71
N SER A 171 -20.35 -6.37 -4.43
CA SER A 171 -21.05 -7.66 -4.24
C SER A 171 -20.11 -8.88 -4.14
N MET A 172 -19.08 -8.95 -4.99
CA MET A 172 -18.09 -10.03 -4.94
C MET A 172 -17.29 -10.07 -3.64
N TRP A 173 -16.86 -8.93 -3.13
CA TRP A 173 -16.10 -8.82 -1.88
C TRP A 173 -17.00 -8.97 -0.66
N ASP A 174 -18.19 -8.39 -0.71
CA ASP A 174 -19.18 -8.43 0.38
C ASP A 174 -19.71 -9.85 0.61
N SER A 175 -19.72 -10.70 -0.43
CA SER A 175 -20.04 -12.12 -0.29
C SER A 175 -18.83 -12.94 0.19
N PHE A 176 -17.66 -12.72 -0.42
CA PHE A 176 -16.46 -13.54 -0.16
C PHE A 176 -15.85 -13.31 1.22
N ALA A 177 -15.68 -12.05 1.63
CA ALA A 177 -14.89 -11.73 2.83
C ALA A 177 -15.52 -12.30 4.13
N PRO A 178 -16.83 -12.14 4.39
CA PRO A 178 -17.45 -12.73 5.59
C PRO A 178 -17.42 -14.27 5.58
N GLU A 179 -17.66 -14.90 4.42
CA GLU A 179 -17.58 -16.36 4.28
C GLU A 179 -16.15 -16.85 4.55
N GLN A 180 -15.15 -16.17 4.00
CA GLN A 180 -13.75 -16.53 4.21
C GLN A 180 -13.31 -16.30 5.65
N GLU A 181 -13.72 -15.18 6.27
CA GLU A 181 -13.42 -14.88 7.67
C GLU A 181 -13.95 -15.98 8.60
N ALA A 182 -15.17 -16.47 8.37
CA ALA A 182 -15.76 -17.57 9.14
C ALA A 182 -15.01 -18.90 8.97
N ARG A 183 -14.27 -19.09 7.87
CA ARG A 183 -13.49 -20.31 7.60
C ARG A 183 -12.04 -20.23 8.03
N ASN A 184 -11.51 -19.02 8.27
CA ASN A 184 -10.10 -18.83 8.60
C ASN A 184 -9.80 -19.41 9.99
N THR A 185 -8.83 -20.32 10.05
CA THR A 185 -8.46 -21.00 11.30
C THR A 185 -7.05 -20.66 11.78
N THR A 186 -6.18 -20.20 10.88
CA THR A 186 -4.78 -19.88 11.21
C THR A 186 -4.47 -18.38 11.10
N ASP A 187 -3.39 -17.95 11.74
CA ASP A 187 -2.94 -16.55 11.67
C ASP A 187 -2.58 -16.14 10.23
N GLU A 188 -2.03 -17.05 9.42
CA GLU A 188 -1.74 -16.81 8.00
C GLU A 188 -3.00 -16.52 7.20
N GLU A 189 -4.08 -17.27 7.44
CA GLU A 189 -5.35 -17.11 6.74
C GLU A 189 -6.03 -15.80 7.15
N LYS A 190 -6.10 -15.53 8.46
CA LYS A 190 -6.63 -14.27 8.99
C LYS A 190 -5.85 -13.07 8.46
N LEU A 191 -4.52 -13.12 8.52
CA LEU A 191 -3.65 -12.06 8.04
C LEU A 191 -3.76 -11.85 6.53
N ALA A 192 -3.77 -12.93 5.73
CA ALA A 192 -3.87 -12.83 4.28
C ALA A 192 -5.15 -12.12 3.85
N LEU A 193 -6.30 -12.46 4.46
CA LEU A 193 -7.57 -11.79 4.17
C LEU A 193 -7.54 -10.32 4.60
N ALA A 194 -7.03 -10.05 5.80
CA ALA A 194 -6.95 -8.71 6.35
C ALA A 194 -6.04 -7.78 5.53
N GLU A 195 -4.84 -8.26 5.15
CA GLU A 195 -3.90 -7.54 4.28
C GLU A 195 -4.52 -7.26 2.91
N LEU A 196 -5.20 -8.25 2.32
CA LEU A 196 -5.88 -8.10 1.04
C LEU A 196 -6.86 -6.94 1.10
N MET A 197 -7.79 -6.97 2.06
CA MET A 197 -8.85 -5.98 2.18
C MET A 197 -8.29 -4.57 2.41
N VAL A 198 -7.25 -4.46 3.24
CA VAL A 198 -6.60 -3.17 3.51
C VAL A 198 -5.82 -2.67 2.28
N LEU A 199 -5.09 -3.53 1.57
CA LEU A 199 -4.36 -3.16 0.34
C LEU A 199 -5.30 -2.72 -0.77
N ARG A 200 -6.44 -3.40 -0.96
CA ARG A 200 -7.49 -3.01 -1.89
C ARG A 200 -7.97 -1.59 -1.60
N THR A 201 -8.39 -1.33 -0.35
CA THR A 201 -8.86 0.00 0.07
C THR A 201 -7.77 1.06 -0.05
N LYS A 202 -6.53 0.73 0.33
CA LYS A 202 -5.39 1.65 0.27
C LYS A 202 -5.09 2.08 -1.16
N LEU A 203 -5.07 1.13 -2.11
CA LEU A 203 -4.85 1.44 -3.52
C LEU A 203 -5.97 2.35 -4.07
N ILE A 204 -7.24 2.02 -3.79
CA ILE A 204 -8.38 2.83 -4.24
C ILE A 204 -8.25 4.26 -3.71
N CYS A 205 -8.01 4.44 -2.41
CA CYS A 205 -7.86 5.77 -1.82
C CYS A 205 -6.71 6.56 -2.43
N TYR A 206 -5.55 5.92 -2.65
CA TYR A 206 -4.42 6.60 -3.29
C TYR A 206 -4.71 7.02 -4.72
N VAL A 207 -5.32 6.15 -5.54
CA VAL A 207 -5.65 6.50 -6.92
C VAL A 207 -6.63 7.66 -6.96
N LEU A 208 -7.70 7.62 -6.16
CA LEU A 208 -8.68 8.70 -6.03
C LEU A 208 -8.01 10.02 -5.62
N HIS A 209 -7.16 9.99 -4.59
CA HIS A 209 -6.49 11.18 -4.06
C HIS A 209 -5.49 11.78 -5.06
N PHE A 210 -4.70 10.93 -5.73
CA PHE A 210 -3.76 11.36 -6.76
C PHE A 210 -4.48 11.92 -8.00
N THR A 211 -5.58 11.29 -8.42
CA THR A 211 -6.39 11.81 -9.54
C THR A 211 -6.96 13.18 -9.21
N LEU A 212 -7.57 13.33 -8.02
CA LEU A 212 -8.12 14.59 -7.55
C LEU A 212 -7.08 15.71 -7.54
N ARG A 213 -5.92 15.45 -6.92
CA ARG A 213 -4.85 16.46 -6.83
C ARG A 213 -4.25 16.78 -8.19
N SER A 214 -4.02 15.77 -9.03
CA SER A 214 -3.53 15.98 -10.40
C SER A 214 -4.51 16.81 -11.24
N PHE A 215 -5.81 16.55 -11.14
CA PHE A 215 -6.86 17.30 -11.85
C PHE A 215 -6.85 18.78 -11.44
N LEU A 216 -6.61 19.05 -10.16
CA LEU A 216 -6.54 20.41 -9.60
C LEU A 216 -5.15 21.07 -9.74
N GLY A 217 -4.20 20.44 -10.45
CA GLY A 217 -2.85 20.98 -10.62
C GLY A 217 -2.02 21.02 -9.33
N LEU A 218 -2.34 20.16 -8.36
CA LEU A 218 -1.65 20.06 -7.07
C LEU A 218 -0.64 18.92 -7.06
N GLU A 219 0.43 19.12 -6.31
CA GLU A 219 1.43 18.07 -6.08
C GLU A 219 0.80 16.83 -5.44
N PRO A 220 1.21 15.61 -5.85
CA PRO A 220 0.71 14.38 -5.25
C PRO A 220 1.05 14.30 -3.76
N PRO A 221 0.20 13.67 -2.95
CA PRO A 221 0.48 13.50 -1.54
C PRO A 221 1.66 12.52 -1.36
N PRO A 222 2.49 12.70 -0.31
CA PRO A 222 3.59 11.79 -0.06
C PRO A 222 3.07 10.38 0.22
N LEU A 223 3.67 9.37 -0.41
CA LEU A 223 3.40 7.98 -0.10
C LEU A 223 4.20 7.57 1.13
N GLN A 224 3.50 7.12 2.16
CA GLN A 224 4.15 6.57 3.35
C GLN A 224 4.68 5.17 3.04
N LEU A 225 5.95 5.11 2.66
CA LEU A 225 6.67 3.86 2.44
C LEU A 225 7.46 3.55 3.71
N ILE A 226 6.98 2.56 4.45
CA ILE A 226 7.59 2.15 5.72
C ILE A 226 8.91 1.44 5.43
N LYS A 227 9.99 1.94 6.03
CA LYS A 227 11.26 1.23 6.03
C LYS A 227 11.11 -0.07 6.82
N THR A 228 11.57 -1.16 6.22
CA THR A 228 11.74 -2.45 6.88
C THR A 228 13.22 -2.78 6.77
N ASP A 229 13.98 -2.69 7.87
CA ASP A 229 15.41 -3.07 7.89
C ASP A 229 15.62 -4.58 7.87
N HIS A 230 14.55 -5.35 7.69
CA HIS A 230 14.65 -6.78 7.49
C HIS A 230 15.49 -7.06 6.25
N LYS A 231 16.61 -7.75 6.48
CA LYS A 231 17.38 -8.32 5.39
C LYS A 231 16.42 -9.21 4.63
N PRO A 232 16.24 -9.01 3.32
CA PRO A 232 15.40 -9.92 2.55
C PRO A 232 15.94 -11.32 2.79
N GLU A 233 15.06 -12.23 3.23
CA GLU A 233 15.44 -13.62 3.38
C GLU A 233 16.04 -14.10 2.07
N LYS A 234 17.09 -14.91 2.16
CA LYS A 234 17.66 -15.52 0.97
C LYS A 234 16.57 -16.42 0.39
N ILE A 235 16.04 -16.02 -0.76
CA ILE A 235 15.15 -16.87 -1.55
C ILE A 235 15.92 -18.17 -1.80
N ASP A 236 15.29 -19.29 -1.45
CA ASP A 236 15.85 -20.61 -1.69
C ASP A 236 16.29 -20.72 -3.17
N PRO A 237 17.48 -21.29 -3.47
CA PRO A 237 17.97 -21.42 -4.82
C PRO A 237 16.98 -22.08 -5.78
N ASP A 238 16.19 -23.06 -5.33
CA ASP A 238 15.24 -23.80 -6.16
C ASP A 238 14.04 -22.92 -6.53
N THR A 239 13.46 -22.21 -5.56
CA THR A 239 12.39 -21.22 -5.79
C THR A 239 12.83 -20.12 -6.76
N LYS A 240 14.10 -19.69 -6.65
CA LYS A 240 14.68 -18.72 -7.57
C LYS A 240 14.86 -19.31 -8.98
N ALA A 241 15.41 -20.51 -9.10
CA ALA A 241 15.61 -21.19 -10.38
C ALA A 241 14.27 -21.51 -11.07
N MET A 242 13.26 -21.89 -10.29
CA MET A 242 11.89 -22.07 -10.74
C MET A 242 11.33 -20.76 -11.29
N HIS A 243 11.40 -19.65 -10.54
CA HIS A 243 10.97 -18.33 -11.03
C HIS A 243 11.70 -17.89 -12.31
N GLU A 244 13.01 -18.15 -12.41
CA GLU A 244 13.78 -17.82 -13.60
C GLU A 244 13.37 -18.65 -14.82
N THR A 245 13.21 -19.98 -14.65
CA THR A 245 12.73 -20.90 -15.70
C THR A 245 11.36 -20.48 -16.21
N ILE A 246 10.49 -20.16 -15.27
CA ILE A 246 9.14 -19.67 -15.52
C ILE A 246 9.14 -18.39 -16.36
N GLN A 247 9.92 -17.38 -15.96
CA GLN A 247 9.98 -16.10 -16.68
C GLN A 247 10.53 -16.29 -18.10
N LYS A 248 11.54 -17.15 -18.27
CA LYS A 248 12.10 -17.49 -19.57
C LYS A 248 11.08 -18.19 -20.47
N HIS A 249 10.28 -19.10 -19.92
CA HIS A 249 9.21 -19.75 -20.68
C HIS A 249 8.11 -18.76 -21.10
N ALA A 250 7.74 -17.83 -20.21
CA ALA A 250 6.67 -16.87 -20.48
C ALA A 250 7.05 -15.77 -21.49
N PHE A 251 8.27 -15.24 -21.42
CA PHE A 251 8.68 -14.04 -22.18
C PHE A 251 9.85 -14.28 -23.15
N GLY A 252 10.46 -15.46 -23.11
CA GLY A 252 11.76 -15.69 -23.73
C GLY A 252 12.93 -15.22 -22.85
N PRO A 253 14.15 -15.72 -23.11
CA PRO A 253 15.30 -15.49 -22.25
C PRO A 253 15.74 -14.01 -22.17
N GLU A 254 15.73 -13.31 -23.30
CA GLU A 254 16.18 -11.91 -23.36
C GLU A 254 15.22 -10.97 -22.64
N GLU A 255 13.91 -11.12 -22.86
CA GLU A 255 12.90 -10.27 -22.21
C GLU A 255 12.81 -10.57 -20.70
N ALA A 256 12.89 -11.85 -20.30
CA ALA A 256 12.96 -12.22 -18.88
C ALA A 256 14.16 -11.57 -18.17
N LYS A 257 15.32 -11.51 -18.84
CA LYS A 257 16.52 -10.84 -18.31
C LYS A 257 16.31 -9.33 -18.16
N LYS A 258 15.73 -8.66 -19.16
CA LYS A 258 15.40 -7.22 -19.10
C LYS A 258 14.42 -6.91 -17.98
N ARG A 259 13.31 -7.65 -17.90
CA ARG A 259 12.29 -7.53 -16.84
C ARG A 259 12.90 -7.67 -15.45
N ARG A 260 13.80 -8.64 -15.26
CA ARG A 260 14.53 -8.81 -14.00
C ARG A 260 15.42 -7.62 -13.67
N GLN A 261 16.20 -7.12 -14.64
CA GLN A 261 17.05 -5.95 -14.43
C GLN A 261 16.24 -4.72 -14.03
N LEU A 262 15.10 -4.50 -14.70
CA LEU A 262 14.18 -3.41 -14.39
C LEU A 262 13.55 -3.56 -13.00
N GLU A 263 13.12 -4.76 -12.61
CA GLU A 263 12.54 -4.97 -11.29
C GLU A 263 13.58 -4.77 -10.18
N VAL A 264 14.83 -5.17 -10.40
CA VAL A 264 15.93 -4.93 -9.45
C VAL A 264 16.23 -3.43 -9.33
N SER A 265 16.35 -2.69 -10.45
CA SER A 265 16.61 -1.25 -10.40
C SER A 265 15.44 -0.50 -9.76
N SER A 266 14.21 -0.86 -10.11
CA SER A 266 12.99 -0.30 -9.52
C SER A 266 12.87 -0.61 -8.03
N ALA A 267 13.22 -1.82 -7.60
CA ALA A 267 13.25 -2.18 -6.19
C ALA A 267 14.26 -1.33 -5.41
N LYS A 268 15.45 -1.10 -5.95
CA LYS A 268 16.46 -0.21 -5.34
C LYS A 268 15.92 1.21 -5.19
N ALA A 269 15.34 1.77 -6.25
CA ALA A 269 14.77 3.12 -6.22
C ALA A 269 13.61 3.24 -5.21
N ARG A 270 12.75 2.22 -5.09
CA ARG A 270 11.67 2.20 -4.09
C ARG A 270 12.21 2.12 -2.66
N ILE A 271 13.28 1.36 -2.43
CA ILE A 271 13.90 1.22 -1.11
C ILE A 271 14.54 2.54 -0.68
N SER A 272 15.23 3.24 -1.58
CA SER A 272 15.86 4.53 -1.26
C SER A 272 14.85 5.63 -0.93
N GLN A 273 13.61 5.51 -1.42
CA GLN A 273 12.51 6.44 -1.13
C GLN A 273 11.75 6.11 0.18
N ARG A 274 12.13 5.07 0.93
CA ARG A 274 11.45 4.69 2.17
C ARG A 274 11.85 5.61 3.32
N LEU A 275 10.86 6.02 4.10
CA LEU A 275 11.04 6.87 5.27
C LEU A 275 10.49 6.15 6.51
N GLY A 276 11.16 6.30 7.64
CA GLY A 276 10.63 5.83 8.92
C GLY A 276 9.34 6.60 9.26
N SER A 277 8.33 5.90 9.76
CA SER A 277 7.11 6.52 10.31
C SER A 277 7.06 6.31 11.81
N CYS A 278 6.53 7.28 12.55
CA CYS A 278 6.31 7.12 13.97
C CYS A 278 5.23 6.04 14.20
N SER A 279 5.53 5.05 15.03
CA SER A 279 4.60 3.97 15.34
C SER A 279 3.46 4.42 16.25
N TYR A 280 3.61 5.53 16.98
CA TYR A 280 2.52 6.08 17.79
C TYR A 280 1.40 6.58 16.87
N MET A 281 0.22 5.95 16.93
CA MET A 281 -0.90 6.24 16.01
C MET A 281 -1.37 7.70 16.02
N GLY A 282 -1.19 8.41 17.13
CA GLY A 282 -1.51 9.84 17.23
C GLY A 282 -0.43 10.77 16.65
N CYS A 283 0.63 10.22 16.08
CA CYS A 283 1.74 10.96 15.49
C CYS A 283 1.98 10.49 14.05
N HIS A 284 1.83 11.40 13.09
CA HIS A 284 2.02 11.13 11.67
C HIS A 284 3.34 11.70 11.14
N GLN A 285 4.30 11.92 12.05
CA GLN A 285 5.61 12.40 11.67
C GLN A 285 6.35 11.29 10.90
N MET A 286 6.99 11.69 9.81
CA MET A 286 7.86 10.87 9.00
C MET A 286 9.31 11.34 9.21
N GLU A 287 10.27 10.43 9.08
CA GLU A 287 11.66 10.85 8.92
C GLU A 287 11.75 11.75 7.69
N VAL A 288 12.52 12.84 7.81
CA VAL A 288 12.92 13.65 6.65
C VAL A 288 14.29 13.18 6.19
N GLU A 289 14.54 13.24 4.89
CA GLU A 289 15.86 12.90 4.33
C GLU A 289 16.94 13.82 4.91
N GLY A 290 18.07 13.26 5.33
CA GLY A 290 19.12 13.99 6.06
C GLY A 290 18.75 14.41 7.49
N GLY A 291 17.51 14.17 7.92
CA GLY A 291 17.02 14.54 9.24
C GLY A 291 17.39 13.56 10.35
N ARG A 292 16.91 13.89 11.56
CA ARG A 292 17.05 13.03 12.74
C ARG A 292 16.35 11.69 12.51
N LYS A 293 17.10 10.60 12.62
CA LYS A 293 16.56 9.24 12.67
C LYS A 293 15.68 9.01 13.89
N PHE A 294 14.55 8.32 13.69
CA PHE A 294 13.63 7.98 14.75
C PHE A 294 14.25 6.95 15.69
N SER A 295 13.95 7.04 16.98
CA SER A 295 14.42 6.05 17.95
C SER A 295 13.65 4.75 17.79
N ARG A 296 14.30 3.61 18.01
CA ARG A 296 13.68 2.29 17.95
C ARG A 296 13.42 1.70 19.33
N CYS A 297 12.37 0.89 19.48
CA CYS A 297 12.21 0.09 20.68
C CYS A 297 13.29 -1.01 20.74
N GLY A 298 14.22 -0.89 21.70
CA GLY A 298 15.32 -1.85 21.85
C GLY A 298 14.85 -3.29 22.07
N ALA A 299 13.84 -3.51 22.92
CA ALA A 299 13.35 -4.86 23.21
C ALA A 299 12.71 -5.55 22.00
N CYS A 300 12.01 -4.81 21.14
CA CYS A 300 11.42 -5.39 19.91
C CYS A 300 12.49 -5.69 18.87
N PHE A 301 13.43 -4.77 18.69
CA PHE A 301 14.49 -4.92 17.71
C PHE A 301 15.45 -6.05 18.09
N VAL A 302 15.92 -6.09 19.34
CA VAL A 302 16.90 -7.10 19.78
C VAL A 302 16.32 -8.52 19.81
N LYS A 303 15.05 -8.68 20.22
CA LYS A 303 14.45 -10.01 20.40
C LYS A 303 13.84 -10.61 19.13
N LEU A 304 13.31 -9.76 18.25
CA LEU A 304 12.45 -10.19 17.13
C LEU A 304 12.81 -9.51 15.80
N GLU A 305 13.84 -8.66 15.79
CA GLU A 305 14.18 -7.77 14.67
C GLU A 305 13.04 -6.84 14.23
N ARG A 306 11.98 -6.71 15.06
CA ARG A 306 10.79 -5.93 14.73
C ARG A 306 11.05 -4.44 14.87
N GLN A 307 10.78 -3.68 13.81
CA GLN A 307 10.94 -2.24 13.78
C GLN A 307 9.74 -1.52 14.39
N VAL A 308 9.95 -0.88 15.54
CA VAL A 308 8.98 0.04 16.14
C VAL A 308 9.68 1.36 16.39
N LEU A 309 9.36 2.36 15.57
CA LEU A 309 10.06 3.63 15.47
C LEU A 309 9.26 4.75 16.15
N TYR A 310 9.96 5.70 16.78
CA TYR A 310 9.33 6.85 17.42
C TYR A 310 10.11 8.12 17.11
N CYS A 311 9.42 9.18 16.70
CA CYS A 311 10.05 10.47 16.47
C CYS A 311 10.57 11.12 17.77
N SER A 312 10.03 10.72 18.93
CA SER A 312 10.39 11.26 20.23
C SER A 312 10.10 10.28 21.37
N GLN A 313 10.77 10.47 22.51
CA GLN A 313 10.49 9.71 23.73
C GLN A 313 9.05 9.93 24.25
N LYS A 314 8.47 11.11 23.98
CA LYS A 314 7.06 11.41 24.29
C LYS A 314 6.12 10.46 23.55
N CYS A 315 6.32 10.29 22.24
CA CYS A 315 5.53 9.35 21.43
C CYS A 315 5.74 7.90 21.90
N GLN A 316 6.97 7.50 22.20
CA GLN A 316 7.26 6.17 22.74
C GLN A 316 6.52 5.90 24.06
N LYS A 317 6.55 6.85 25.00
CA LYS A 317 5.85 6.72 26.29
C LYS A 317 4.33 6.70 26.14
N ALA A 318 3.78 7.48 25.20
CA ALA A 318 2.35 7.48 24.89
C ALA A 318 1.92 6.12 24.30
N ASP A 319 2.65 5.64 23.28
CA ASP A 319 2.36 4.36 22.65
C ASP A 319 2.55 3.17 23.60
N TRP A 320 3.54 3.26 24.51
CA TRP A 320 3.76 2.28 25.58
C TRP A 320 2.52 2.10 26.46
N LYS A 321 1.94 3.20 26.93
CA LYS A 321 0.74 3.18 27.77
C LYS A 321 -0.49 2.70 27.00
N LEU A 322 -0.58 3.05 25.72
CA LEU A 322 -1.73 2.75 24.89
C LEU A 322 -1.78 1.28 24.46
N ARG A 323 -0.72 0.78 23.82
CA ARG A 323 -0.77 -0.54 23.14
C ARG A 323 0.55 -1.29 23.12
N HIS A 324 1.69 -0.58 23.05
CA HIS A 324 2.97 -1.23 22.77
C HIS A 324 3.42 -2.15 23.90
N LYS A 325 3.08 -1.85 25.16
CA LYS A 325 3.41 -2.71 26.32
C LYS A 325 2.87 -4.13 26.18
N ALA A 326 1.68 -4.31 25.58
CA ALA A 326 1.06 -5.63 25.46
C ALA A 326 1.88 -6.57 24.56
N VAL A 327 2.46 -6.03 23.49
CA VAL A 327 3.15 -6.77 22.42
C VAL A 327 4.67 -6.64 22.45
N CYS A 328 5.23 -5.77 23.29
CA CYS A 328 6.67 -5.46 23.27
C CYS A 328 7.54 -6.71 23.51
N GLY A 329 8.43 -7.01 22.57
CA GLY A 329 9.37 -8.14 22.68
C GLY A 329 8.71 -9.52 22.70
N LYS A 330 7.45 -9.64 22.26
CA LYS A 330 6.72 -10.90 22.09
C LYS A 330 6.42 -11.17 20.61
N PRO A 331 6.47 -12.45 20.16
CA PRO A 331 5.86 -12.85 18.90
C PRO A 331 4.41 -12.36 18.85
N LEU A 332 3.93 -11.99 17.67
CA LEU A 332 2.56 -11.56 17.47
C LEU A 332 1.74 -12.74 16.98
N THR A 333 0.50 -12.81 17.42
CA THR A 333 -0.59 -13.51 16.73
C THR A 333 -1.49 -12.52 16.00
N PHE A 334 -2.39 -12.99 15.15
CA PHE A 334 -3.39 -12.11 14.54
C PHE A 334 -4.35 -11.53 15.58
N ASP A 335 -4.67 -12.31 16.62
CA ASP A 335 -5.59 -11.88 17.67
C ASP A 335 -4.94 -10.79 18.55
N ASP A 336 -3.62 -10.86 18.79
CA ASP A 336 -2.87 -9.79 19.49
C ASP A 336 -2.96 -8.45 18.78
N ILE A 337 -2.90 -8.44 17.44
CA ILE A 337 -2.91 -7.21 16.65
C ILE A 337 -4.32 -6.66 16.39
N SER A 338 -5.32 -7.54 16.28
CA SER A 338 -6.72 -7.14 16.05
C SER A 338 -7.41 -6.60 17.30
N THR A 339 -6.91 -6.97 18.49
CA THR A 339 -7.43 -6.51 19.79
C THR A 339 -6.67 -5.33 20.39
N LEU A 340 -5.66 -4.78 19.68
CA LEU A 340 -4.90 -3.64 20.21
C LEU A 340 -5.84 -2.46 20.48
N PRO A 341 -5.69 -1.80 21.65
CA PRO A 341 -6.54 -0.68 22.03
C PRO A 341 -6.61 0.36 20.92
N GLU A 342 -7.84 0.71 20.57
CA GLU A 342 -8.10 1.80 19.64
C GLU A 342 -7.51 3.08 20.21
N HIS A 343 -6.97 3.95 19.35
CA HIS A 343 -6.59 5.28 19.80
C HIS A 343 -7.85 5.91 20.39
N PRO A 344 -7.86 6.34 21.67
CA PRO A 344 -9.02 7.01 22.23
C PRO A 344 -9.25 8.20 21.31
N ALA A 345 -10.41 8.24 20.63
CA ALA A 345 -10.79 9.37 19.80
C ALA A 345 -10.48 10.58 20.66
N ASN A 346 -9.56 11.43 20.19
CA ASN A 346 -9.01 12.50 20.99
C ASN A 346 -10.20 13.40 21.30
N LYS A 347 -10.86 13.18 22.45
CA LYS A 347 -11.90 14.04 23.00
C LYS A 347 -11.13 15.30 23.32
N ARG A 348 -10.93 16.14 22.31
CA ARG A 348 -10.27 17.42 22.47
C ARG A 348 -11.17 18.19 23.43
N GLY A 349 -10.81 18.16 24.71
CA GLY A 349 -10.93 19.34 25.52
C GLY A 349 -10.17 20.42 24.77
N ASP A 350 -10.90 21.45 24.41
CA ASP A 350 -10.49 22.71 23.81
C ASP A 350 -8.97 23.03 24.00
N VAL A 351 -8.16 22.81 22.95
CA VAL A 351 -6.78 23.31 22.90
C VAL A 351 -6.64 24.19 21.67
N SER A 352 -7.16 25.40 21.79
CA SER A 352 -6.89 26.53 20.91
C SER A 352 -5.47 27.06 21.17
N LYS A 353 -4.45 26.51 20.51
CA LYS A 353 -3.18 27.24 20.27
C LYS A 353 -2.40 26.61 19.11
N PRO A 354 -2.21 27.33 17.99
CA PRO A 354 -1.41 26.83 16.87
C PRO A 354 0.09 26.99 17.16
N GLU A 355 0.84 25.89 17.09
CA GLU A 355 2.31 25.94 16.97
C GLU A 355 2.69 26.25 15.52
N LYS A 356 3.68 27.13 15.33
CA LYS A 356 4.18 27.57 14.02
C LYS A 356 4.92 26.43 13.29
N PRO A 357 4.81 26.33 11.95
CA PRO A 357 5.63 25.39 11.18
C PRO A 357 7.07 25.89 11.10
N ALA A 358 8.03 24.98 11.27
CA ALA A 358 9.44 25.23 11.06
C ALA A 358 9.83 24.86 9.63
N ASP A 359 10.42 25.82 8.92
CA ASP A 359 11.08 25.65 7.62
C ASP A 359 12.46 25.01 7.81
N ASN A 360 12.89 24.11 6.90
CA ASN A 360 14.28 23.84 6.46
C ASN A 360 14.29 22.65 5.46
N PHE A 361 14.74 22.76 4.20
CA PHE A 361 16.07 22.99 3.57
C PHE A 361 16.98 21.74 3.45
N PHE A 362 17.48 21.52 2.22
CA PHE A 362 18.12 20.32 1.63
C PHE A 362 19.60 20.08 2.05
N ALA A 363 20.03 18.81 2.16
CA ALA A 363 21.29 18.26 1.61
C ALA A 363 21.52 16.74 1.90
N ASN A 364 21.55 15.96 0.81
CA ASN A 364 22.47 14.88 0.38
C ASN A 364 23.31 14.01 1.38
N TRP A 365 23.23 12.67 1.19
CA TRP A 365 24.29 11.62 1.05
C TRP A 365 24.14 10.27 1.83
N ASP A 366 24.11 9.21 1.01
CA ASP A 366 24.89 7.94 0.94
C ASP A 366 24.81 6.70 1.90
N LEU A 367 24.78 5.53 1.22
CA LEU A 367 25.15 4.12 1.52
C LEU A 367 24.24 3.10 2.29
N GLU A 368 23.84 2.08 1.48
CA GLU A 368 23.74 0.62 1.68
C GLU A 368 22.58 -0.11 2.42
N SER A 369 21.87 -0.98 1.68
CA SER A 369 21.95 -2.46 1.85
C SER A 369 21.15 -3.27 0.81
N GLY A 370 21.79 -4.31 0.24
CA GLY A 370 21.13 -5.60 -0.01
C GLY A 370 20.64 -5.97 -1.42
N VAL A 371 21.39 -5.73 -2.50
CA VAL A 371 21.22 -6.48 -3.76
C VAL A 371 22.49 -7.27 -4.04
N ILE A 372 22.37 -8.60 -4.15
CA ILE A 372 23.46 -9.46 -4.62
C ILE A 372 23.76 -9.07 -6.08
N SER A 373 24.87 -8.36 -6.28
CA SER A 373 25.49 -8.20 -7.58
C SER A 373 26.38 -9.41 -7.83
N LEU A 374 26.04 -10.25 -8.81
CA LEU A 374 26.95 -11.27 -9.33
C LEU A 374 27.92 -10.56 -10.29
N LYS A 375 29.21 -10.51 -9.91
CA LYS A 375 30.28 -10.29 -10.89
C LYS A 375 30.45 -11.60 -11.66
N PHE A 376 30.28 -11.56 -12.98
CA PHE A 376 30.70 -12.65 -13.86
C PHE A 376 32.18 -12.46 -14.20
N PRO A 377 33.05 -13.48 -14.08
CA PRO A 377 34.29 -13.49 -14.84
C PRO A 377 33.94 -13.69 -16.32
N LEU A 378 34.72 -13.03 -17.19
CA LEU A 378 34.68 -13.18 -18.65
C LEU A 378 34.93 -14.62 -19.07
#